data_AF-A0A925YJ22-F1
#
_entry.id   AF-A0A925YJ22-F1
#
_cell.length_a   1.000
_cell.length_b   1.000
_cell.length_c   1.000
_cell.angle_alpha   90.00
_cell.angle_beta   90.00
_cell.angle_gamma   90.00
#
_symmetry.space_group_name_H-M   'P 1'
#
loop_
_entity.id
_entity.type
_entity.pdbx_description
1 polymer ?
#
loop_
_entity_poly.entity_id
_entity_poly.type
_entity_poly.pdbx_seq_one_letter_code
_entity_poly.pdbx_strand_id
1 'polypeptide(L)'
;MFSALSGRTWVWSVGWLVASAFAACAIGQTASFRPVALPGDAVPGTSHTLMAFTDRVQIDQSGRVLFNAYTALGGNGRRGCFLEDGKTLRAIMVDGDPSPPGFPEGTTIAEGGSNNITMSPEGLYIAGYSTIAGPGITPSNDALLWRWHDGVFEILAREGDPR
;
A
#
# COMPACT_ATOMS: atom_id res chain seq x y z
N MET A 1 61.42 36.99 -64.43
CA MET A 1 60.24 37.86 -64.64
C MET A 1 59.47 37.86 -63.32
N PHE A 2 59.35 39.04 -62.68
CA PHE A 2 58.62 39.48 -61.46
C PHE A 2 57.69 38.46 -60.75
N SER A 3 57.52 38.34 -59.41
CA SER A 3 57.42 39.29 -58.26
C SER A 3 57.33 38.43 -56.96
N ALA A 4 58.04 38.69 -55.85
CA ALA A 4 57.64 39.43 -54.61
C ALA A 4 56.27 38.99 -54.00
N LEU A 5 56.03 38.69 -52.70
CA LEU A 5 56.48 39.28 -51.40
C LEU A 5 56.05 38.43 -50.16
N SER A 6 56.73 38.67 -49.02
CA SER A 6 56.32 38.68 -47.58
C SER A 6 55.33 37.63 -47.02
N GLY A 7 55.49 37.01 -45.83
CA GLY A 7 56.10 37.43 -44.57
C GLY A 7 55.04 37.40 -43.46
N ARG A 8 55.21 36.54 -42.43
CA ARG A 8 54.87 36.80 -41.00
C ARG A 8 55.04 35.57 -40.10
N THR A 9 55.80 35.75 -39.04
CA THR A 9 55.98 34.92 -37.84
C THR A 9 54.84 35.11 -36.82
N TRP A 10 54.42 34.06 -36.12
CA TRP A 10 54.02 34.11 -34.69
C TRP A 10 54.32 32.76 -34.00
N VAL A 11 55.15 32.83 -32.95
CA VAL A 11 55.40 31.81 -31.93
C VAL A 11 54.31 31.95 -30.84
N TRP A 12 53.95 30.87 -30.12
CA TRP A 12 53.85 30.77 -28.65
C TRP A 12 53.42 29.35 -28.24
N SER A 13 54.26 28.69 -27.46
CA SER A 13 53.98 27.47 -26.73
C SER A 13 53.08 27.77 -25.53
N VAL A 14 52.10 26.92 -25.23
CA VAL A 14 51.45 26.83 -23.91
C VAL A 14 51.30 25.36 -23.56
N GLY A 15 51.91 24.96 -22.44
CA GLY A 15 51.83 23.63 -21.86
C GLY A 15 50.66 23.46 -20.90
N TRP A 16 50.82 22.45 -20.04
CA TRP A 16 50.09 22.09 -18.81
C TRP A 16 49.28 20.79 -18.85
N LEU A 17 49.82 19.83 -18.09
CA LEU A 17 49.16 18.86 -17.20
C LEU A 17 47.74 18.38 -17.57
N VAL A 18 47.63 17.10 -17.90
CA VAL A 18 46.41 16.33 -17.61
C VAL A 18 46.41 16.03 -16.12
N ALA A 19 45.86 16.96 -15.33
CA ALA A 19 45.50 16.70 -13.94
C ALA A 19 44.15 15.97 -13.89
N SER A 20 44.14 14.91 -13.09
CA SER A 20 43.05 13.98 -12.80
C SER A 20 41.67 14.64 -12.58
N ALA A 21 40.64 13.98 -13.08
CA ALA A 21 39.31 14.02 -12.46
C ALA A 21 38.70 12.61 -12.50
N PHE A 22 38.95 11.82 -11.45
CA PHE A 22 37.96 10.83 -11.05
C PHE A 22 36.76 11.62 -10.55
N ALA A 23 35.75 11.81 -11.41
CA ALA A 23 34.44 12.22 -10.95
C ALA A 23 33.89 11.04 -10.13
N ALA A 24 34.10 11.07 -8.82
CA ALA A 24 33.38 10.23 -7.90
C ALA A 24 31.90 10.58 -8.03
N CYS A 25 31.14 9.71 -8.70
CA CYS A 25 29.69 9.75 -8.71
C CYS A 25 29.18 9.33 -7.32
N ALA A 26 29.36 10.20 -6.33
CA ALA A 26 28.65 10.09 -5.07
C ALA A 26 27.28 10.74 -5.26
N ILE A 27 26.34 9.98 -5.83
CA ILE A 27 24.94 10.37 -5.83
C ILE A 27 24.49 10.29 -4.37
N GLY A 28 24.53 11.42 -3.68
CA GLY A 28 23.76 11.61 -2.46
C GLY A 28 22.29 11.55 -2.83
N GLN A 29 21.73 10.34 -2.96
CA GLN A 29 20.29 10.19 -3.02
C GLN A 29 19.75 10.53 -1.63
N THR A 30 19.28 11.76 -1.49
CA THR A 30 18.44 12.14 -0.36
C THR A 30 17.15 11.35 -0.49
N ALA A 31 16.99 10.30 0.32
CA ALA A 31 15.73 9.58 0.39
C ALA A 31 14.69 10.48 1.05
N SER A 32 13.58 10.72 0.36
CA SER A 32 12.40 11.35 0.95
C SER A 32 11.49 10.26 1.50
N PHE A 33 11.16 10.33 2.79
CA PHE A 33 10.16 9.47 3.40
C PHE A 33 8.80 10.15 3.36
N ARG A 34 7.75 9.38 3.03
CA ARG A 34 6.35 9.81 3.15
C ARG A 34 5.66 8.87 4.14
N PRO A 35 4.95 9.38 5.15
CA PRO A 35 4.12 8.53 5.99
C PRO A 35 2.99 7.92 5.13
N VAL A 36 2.75 6.62 5.32
CA VAL A 36 1.61 5.92 4.72
C VAL A 36 0.35 6.18 5.55
N ALA A 37 0.46 5.98 6.86
CA ALA A 37 -0.59 6.23 7.83
C ALA A 37 0.04 6.44 9.23
N LEU A 38 -0.66 7.16 10.11
CA LEU A 38 -0.25 7.44 11.48
C LEU A 38 -1.38 7.08 12.47
N PRO A 39 -1.06 6.76 13.73
CA PRO A 39 -2.08 6.70 14.78
C PRO A 39 -2.74 8.07 14.93
N GLY A 40 -4.06 8.09 15.06
CA GLY A 40 -4.87 9.31 15.08
C GLY A 40 -5.43 9.69 13.70
N ASP A 41 -4.95 9.09 12.61
CA ASP A 41 -5.53 9.34 11.29
C ASP A 41 -6.95 8.78 11.23
N ALA A 42 -7.88 9.59 10.72
CA ALA A 42 -9.22 9.13 10.38
C ALA A 42 -9.16 8.18 9.18
N VAL A 43 -10.04 7.19 9.14
CA VAL A 43 -10.20 6.30 7.98
C VAL A 43 -11.37 6.80 7.14
N PRO A 44 -11.11 7.40 5.95
CA PRO A 44 -12.16 7.95 5.09
C PRO A 44 -13.27 6.95 4.77
N GLY A 45 -14.51 7.45 4.73
CA GLY A 45 -15.70 6.63 4.48
C GLY A 45 -16.18 5.83 5.69
N THR A 46 -15.53 5.97 6.84
CA THR A 46 -15.91 5.30 8.09
C THR A 46 -15.90 6.27 9.27
N SER A 47 -16.32 5.80 10.44
CA SER A 47 -16.17 6.53 11.71
C SER A 47 -14.95 6.07 12.52
N HIS A 48 -14.05 5.29 11.92
CA HIS A 48 -12.87 4.74 12.57
C HIS A 48 -11.68 5.71 12.55
N THR A 49 -10.87 5.65 13.60
CA THR A 49 -9.54 6.30 13.68
C THR A 49 -8.49 5.24 13.94
N LEU A 50 -7.36 5.27 13.23
CA LEU A 50 -6.22 4.38 13.48
C LEU A 50 -5.65 4.58 14.89
N MET A 51 -5.33 3.50 15.59
CA MET A 51 -4.75 3.52 16.94
C MET A 51 -3.35 2.92 17.01
N ALA A 52 -3.15 1.78 16.36
CA ALA A 52 -1.90 1.04 16.38
C ALA A 52 -1.81 0.14 15.15
N PHE A 53 -0.60 -0.11 14.67
CA PHE A 53 -0.35 -1.00 13.53
C PHE A 53 0.02 -2.39 13.99
N THR A 54 -0.24 -3.39 13.16
CA THR A 54 0.24 -4.76 13.39
C THR A 54 1.38 -5.10 12.43
N ASP A 55 1.94 -6.31 12.55
CA ASP A 55 3.10 -6.78 11.78
C ASP A 55 2.79 -7.15 10.31
N ARG A 56 1.54 -6.97 9.86
CA ARG A 56 1.11 -7.32 8.50
C ARG A 56 1.10 -6.09 7.62
N VAL A 57 2.14 -5.96 6.82
CA VAL A 57 2.28 -4.94 5.78
C VAL A 57 2.72 -5.61 4.48
N GLN A 58 2.09 -5.25 3.38
CA GLN A 58 2.45 -5.66 2.03
C GLN A 58 2.47 -4.44 1.12
N ILE A 59 3.37 -4.43 0.15
CA ILE A 59 3.49 -3.37 -0.84
C ILE A 59 3.46 -3.99 -2.25
N ASP A 60 2.68 -3.41 -3.15
CA ASP A 60 2.62 -3.86 -4.54
C ASP A 60 3.66 -3.15 -5.42
N GLN A 61 3.71 -3.51 -6.71
CA GLN A 61 4.61 -2.88 -7.69
C GLN A 61 4.32 -1.40 -7.95
N SER A 62 3.11 -0.94 -7.62
CA SER A 62 2.70 0.46 -7.77
C SER A 62 2.96 1.30 -6.51
N GLY A 63 3.49 0.68 -5.45
CA GLY A 63 3.75 1.32 -4.16
C GLY A 63 2.52 1.48 -3.26
N ARG A 64 1.41 0.81 -3.58
CA ARG A 64 0.23 0.75 -2.69
C ARG A 64 0.56 -0.13 -1.50
N VAL A 65 0.10 0.27 -0.32
CA VAL A 65 0.43 -0.39 0.94
C VAL A 65 -0.83 -0.97 1.55
N LEU A 66 -0.86 -2.29 1.63
CA LEU A 66 -1.87 -3.03 2.37
C LEU A 66 -1.35 -3.28 3.78
N PHE A 67 -2.13 -2.96 4.79
CA PHE A 67 -1.73 -3.20 6.17
C PHE A 67 -2.91 -3.49 7.10
N ASN A 68 -2.60 -4.12 8.23
CA ASN A 68 -3.56 -4.28 9.31
C ASN A 68 -3.29 -3.28 10.43
N ALA A 69 -4.36 -2.80 11.05
CA ALA A 69 -4.28 -1.88 12.18
C ALA A 69 -5.45 -2.08 13.15
N TYR A 70 -5.23 -1.66 14.39
CA TYR A 70 -6.29 -1.43 15.35
C TYR A 70 -6.90 -0.05 15.11
N THR A 71 -8.23 0.04 15.20
CA THR A 71 -9.00 1.29 15.14
C THR A 71 -9.81 1.51 16.40
N ALA A 72 -10.10 2.78 16.69
CA ALA A 72 -11.09 3.16 17.67
C ALA A 72 -12.44 3.41 16.98
N LEU A 73 -13.49 2.77 17.50
CA LEU A 73 -14.87 3.23 17.33
C LEU A 73 -15.53 3.28 18.70
N GLY A 74 -15.86 4.49 19.17
CA GLY A 74 -16.47 4.67 20.50
C GLY A 74 -15.62 4.16 21.67
N GLY A 75 -14.29 4.09 21.51
CA GLY A 75 -13.34 3.65 22.54
C GLY A 75 -13.01 2.16 22.57
N ASN A 76 -13.66 1.34 21.73
CA ASN A 76 -13.33 -0.08 21.60
C ASN A 76 -12.34 -0.31 20.46
N GLY A 77 -11.24 -1.00 20.76
CA GLY A 77 -10.24 -1.40 19.77
C GLY A 77 -10.80 -2.47 18.84
N ARG A 78 -10.84 -2.18 17.54
CA ARG A 78 -11.28 -3.10 16.47
C ARG A 78 -10.10 -3.38 15.56
N ARG A 79 -9.95 -4.59 15.01
CA ARG A 79 -8.94 -4.84 13.98
C ARG A 79 -9.52 -4.55 12.61
N GLY A 80 -8.69 -4.10 11.70
CA GLY A 80 -9.09 -3.91 10.31
C GLY A 80 -7.94 -4.10 9.34
N CYS A 81 -8.33 -4.21 8.08
CA CYS A 81 -7.46 -4.27 6.91
C CYS A 81 -7.66 -3.00 6.08
N PHE A 82 -6.55 -2.35 5.73
CA PHE A 82 -6.54 -1.03 5.11
C PHE A 82 -5.60 -1.01 3.90
N LEU A 83 -5.98 -0.25 2.88
CA LEU A 83 -5.17 -0.01 1.70
C LEU A 83 -4.90 1.49 1.57
N GLU A 84 -3.63 1.84 1.37
CA GLU A 84 -3.21 3.19 1.00
C GLU A 84 -2.63 3.17 -0.41
N ASP A 85 -3.10 4.07 -1.28
CA ASP A 85 -2.74 4.09 -2.70
C ASP A 85 -1.91 5.30 -3.15
N GLY A 86 -1.19 5.91 -2.21
CA GLY A 86 -0.45 7.16 -2.41
C GLY A 86 -1.29 8.43 -2.34
N LYS A 87 -2.63 8.30 -2.32
CA LYS A 87 -3.56 9.44 -2.27
C LYS A 87 -4.62 9.27 -1.19
N THR A 88 -5.13 8.05 -1.03
CA THR A 88 -6.26 7.74 -0.18
C THR A 88 -5.97 6.53 0.68
N LEU A 89 -6.32 6.65 1.96
CA LEU A 89 -6.47 5.53 2.87
C LEU A 89 -7.92 5.01 2.76
N ARG A 90 -8.09 3.70 2.66
CA ARG A 90 -9.42 3.06 2.67
C ARG A 90 -9.45 1.87 3.62
N ALA A 91 -10.56 1.70 4.32
CA ALA A 91 -10.90 0.43 4.95
C ALA A 91 -11.34 -0.57 3.86
N ILE A 92 -10.79 -1.78 3.91
CA ILE A 92 -11.32 -2.92 3.16
C ILE A 92 -12.31 -3.67 4.04
N MET A 93 -11.93 -3.90 5.29
CA MET A 93 -12.76 -4.57 6.27
C MET A 93 -12.33 -4.18 7.69
N VAL A 94 -13.28 -3.98 8.60
CA VAL A 94 -13.02 -3.66 10.01
C VAL A 94 -13.98 -4.46 10.90
N ASP A 95 -13.48 -4.99 12.01
CA ASP A 95 -14.28 -5.71 13.00
C ASP A 95 -15.48 -4.85 13.44
N GLY A 96 -16.64 -5.48 13.51
CA GLY A 96 -17.91 -4.89 13.93
C GLY A 96 -18.56 -3.95 12.92
N ASP A 97 -18.01 -3.78 11.72
CA ASP A 97 -18.70 -3.11 10.61
C ASP A 97 -19.74 -4.07 9.99
N PRO A 98 -20.77 -3.56 9.28
CA PRO A 98 -21.72 -4.41 8.56
C PRO A 98 -21.00 -5.38 7.62
N SER A 99 -21.49 -6.62 7.53
CA SER A 99 -20.96 -7.58 6.58
C SER A 99 -21.20 -7.13 5.12
N PRO A 100 -20.41 -7.65 4.15
CA PRO A 100 -20.65 -7.42 2.73
C PRO A 100 -22.08 -7.76 2.28
N PRO A 101 -22.52 -7.30 1.10
CA PRO A 101 -23.79 -7.72 0.53
C PRO A 101 -23.90 -9.25 0.41
N GLY A 102 -25.10 -9.79 0.63
CA GLY A 102 -25.37 -11.24 0.53
C GLY A 102 -25.57 -11.95 1.88
N PHE A 103 -25.44 -11.23 3.00
CA PHE A 103 -25.74 -11.74 4.33
C PHE A 103 -27.03 -11.12 4.91
N PRO A 104 -27.67 -11.79 5.89
CA PRO A 104 -28.82 -11.22 6.59
C PRO A 104 -28.50 -9.85 7.20
N GLU A 105 -29.49 -8.96 7.23
CA GLU A 105 -29.36 -7.67 7.92
C GLU A 105 -28.99 -7.88 9.40
N GLY A 106 -28.12 -7.00 9.92
CA GLY A 106 -27.58 -7.11 11.27
C GLY A 106 -26.39 -8.06 11.41
N THR A 107 -25.95 -8.69 10.32
CA THR A 107 -24.67 -9.41 10.29
C THR A 107 -23.51 -8.42 10.24
N THR A 108 -22.48 -8.69 11.03
CA THR A 108 -21.26 -7.88 11.11
C THR A 108 -20.02 -8.73 10.89
N ILE A 109 -18.92 -8.06 10.60
CA ILE A 109 -17.60 -8.66 10.59
C ILE A 109 -17.19 -8.98 12.03
N ALA A 110 -16.88 -10.24 12.31
CA ALA A 110 -16.33 -10.65 13.61
C ALA A 110 -14.79 -10.57 13.60
N GLU A 111 -14.17 -10.97 12.49
CA GLU A 111 -12.72 -10.88 12.29
C GLU A 111 -12.35 -10.43 10.86
N GLY A 112 -12.17 -9.12 10.67
CA GLY A 112 -11.84 -8.47 9.40
C GLY A 112 -10.35 -8.23 9.17
N GLY A 113 -9.55 -8.21 10.23
CA GLY A 113 -8.10 -8.00 10.20
C GLY A 113 -7.30 -9.28 10.44
N SER A 114 -7.72 -10.42 9.90
CA SER A 114 -7.03 -11.70 10.13
C SER A 114 -5.60 -11.70 9.57
N ASN A 115 -4.77 -12.62 10.06
CA ASN A 115 -3.37 -12.76 9.65
C ASN A 115 -3.19 -13.28 8.21
N ASN A 116 -4.29 -13.63 7.54
CA ASN A 116 -4.29 -14.35 6.27
C ASN A 116 -4.79 -13.47 5.11
N ILE A 117 -4.36 -12.20 5.09
CA ILE A 117 -4.67 -11.27 3.99
C ILE A 117 -3.45 -11.17 3.08
N THR A 118 -3.69 -11.27 1.78
CA THR A 118 -2.65 -11.18 0.75
C THR A 118 -3.08 -10.29 -0.40
N MET A 119 -2.12 -9.57 -0.97
CA MET A 119 -2.28 -8.73 -2.14
C MET A 119 -1.47 -9.32 -3.30
N SER A 120 -2.07 -9.37 -4.49
CA SER A 120 -1.36 -9.72 -5.72
C SER A 120 -0.20 -8.74 -5.99
N PRO A 121 0.90 -9.14 -6.66
CA PRO A 121 2.03 -8.24 -6.96
C PRO A 121 1.63 -6.98 -7.75
N GLU A 122 0.61 -7.09 -8.59
CA GLU A 122 0.03 -6.00 -9.38
C GLU A 122 -0.94 -5.14 -8.55
N GLY A 123 -1.23 -5.56 -7.31
CA GLY A 123 -2.19 -5.01 -6.34
C GLY A 123 -3.64 -4.94 -6.82
N LEU A 124 -3.98 -5.67 -7.89
CA LEU A 124 -5.34 -5.71 -8.45
C LEU A 124 -6.30 -6.48 -7.53
N TYR A 125 -5.79 -7.49 -6.83
CA TYR A 125 -6.59 -8.34 -5.96
C TYR A 125 -6.02 -8.37 -4.56
N ILE A 126 -6.93 -8.30 -3.58
CA ILE A 126 -6.65 -8.57 -2.18
C ILE A 126 -7.54 -9.73 -1.79
N ALA A 127 -6.97 -10.81 -1.28
CA ALA A 127 -7.72 -11.98 -0.83
C ALA A 127 -7.49 -12.19 0.65
N GLY A 128 -8.51 -12.72 1.32
CA GLY A 128 -8.43 -12.92 2.76
C GLY A 128 -9.42 -13.93 3.29
N TYR A 129 -9.21 -14.22 4.56
CA TYR A 129 -10.12 -15.00 5.38
C TYR A 129 -10.71 -14.09 6.46
N SER A 130 -12.00 -14.21 6.70
CA SER A 130 -12.69 -13.48 7.78
C SER A 130 -13.79 -14.34 8.39
N THR A 131 -14.18 -13.99 9.60
CA THR A 131 -15.42 -14.51 10.19
C THR A 131 -16.47 -13.41 10.30
N ILE A 132 -17.73 -13.81 10.29
CA ILE A 132 -18.89 -12.95 10.49
C ILE A 132 -19.68 -13.39 11.71
N ALA A 133 -20.49 -12.50 12.27
CA ALA A 133 -21.40 -12.80 13.37
C ALA A 133 -22.73 -12.08 13.16
N GLY A 134 -23.82 -12.64 13.71
CA GLY A 134 -25.13 -12.03 13.64
C GLY A 134 -26.26 -13.04 13.44
N PRO A 135 -27.46 -12.57 13.10
CA PRO A 135 -28.63 -13.42 12.91
C PRO A 135 -28.40 -14.52 11.87
N GLY A 136 -28.65 -15.78 12.26
CA GLY A 136 -28.51 -16.94 11.37
C GLY A 136 -27.07 -17.37 11.08
N ILE A 137 -26.08 -16.72 11.70
CA ILE A 137 -24.67 -17.14 11.66
C ILE A 137 -24.39 -18.09 12.83
N THR A 138 -23.76 -19.22 12.53
CA THR A 138 -23.38 -20.28 13.48
C THR A 138 -21.89 -20.59 13.31
N PRO A 139 -21.26 -21.29 14.27
CA PRO A 139 -19.86 -21.73 14.13
C PRO A 139 -19.59 -22.73 13.00
N SER A 140 -20.59 -23.04 12.17
CA SER A 140 -20.50 -23.93 11.02
C SER A 140 -20.78 -23.21 9.70
N ASN A 141 -20.98 -21.89 9.74
CA ASN A 141 -21.20 -21.05 8.56
C ASN A 141 -20.67 -19.62 8.71
N ASP A 142 -19.75 -19.40 9.66
CA ASP A 142 -19.26 -18.07 10.03
C ASP A 142 -18.00 -17.68 9.27
N ALA A 143 -17.28 -18.64 8.68
CA ALA A 143 -16.04 -18.38 7.98
C ALA A 143 -16.22 -18.10 6.48
N LEU A 144 -15.47 -17.10 5.99
CA LEU A 144 -15.50 -16.62 4.62
C LEU A 144 -14.11 -16.64 4.01
N LEU A 145 -14.00 -17.16 2.79
CA LEU A 145 -12.92 -16.86 1.86
C LEU A 145 -13.42 -15.82 0.88
N TRP A 146 -12.67 -14.74 0.71
CA TRP A 146 -13.11 -13.61 -0.10
C TRP A 146 -11.98 -13.03 -0.93
N ARG A 147 -12.37 -12.27 -1.96
CA ARG A 147 -11.49 -11.33 -2.65
C ARG A 147 -12.11 -9.95 -2.71
N TRP A 148 -11.24 -8.95 -2.73
CA TRP A 148 -11.55 -7.56 -2.93
C TRP A 148 -10.76 -7.04 -4.14
N HIS A 149 -11.42 -6.27 -4.99
CA HIS A 149 -10.79 -5.52 -6.08
C HIS A 149 -11.63 -4.29 -6.41
N ASP A 150 -11.00 -3.12 -6.57
CA ASP A 150 -11.65 -1.88 -7.00
C ASP A 150 -12.95 -1.51 -6.26
N GLY A 151 -12.98 -1.75 -4.94
CA GLY A 151 -14.14 -1.47 -4.10
C GLY A 151 -15.23 -2.55 -4.12
N VAL A 152 -15.07 -3.59 -4.94
CA VAL A 152 -15.97 -4.74 -5.00
C VAL A 152 -15.47 -5.82 -4.06
N PHE A 153 -16.38 -6.31 -3.21
CA PHE A 153 -16.14 -7.45 -2.34
C PHE A 153 -16.86 -8.67 -2.89
N GLU A 154 -16.14 -9.77 -3.05
CA GLU A 154 -16.67 -11.03 -3.59
C GLU A 154 -16.37 -12.18 -2.64
N ILE A 155 -17.42 -12.94 -2.31
CA ILE A 155 -17.30 -14.16 -1.52
C ILE A 155 -16.93 -15.29 -2.47
N LEU A 156 -15.77 -15.89 -2.24
CA LEU A 156 -15.25 -17.01 -3.04
C LEU A 156 -15.72 -18.36 -2.48
N ALA A 157 -15.80 -18.46 -1.16
CA ALA A 157 -16.36 -19.60 -0.47
C ALA A 157 -16.85 -19.18 0.92
N ARG A 158 -17.82 -19.93 1.43
CA ARG A 158 -18.30 -19.80 2.80
C ARG A 158 -18.36 -21.17 3.44
N GLU A 159 -18.02 -21.23 4.72
CA GLU A 159 -18.15 -22.47 5.49
C GLU A 159 -19.61 -22.94 5.50
N GLY A 160 -19.82 -24.25 5.37
CA GLY A 160 -21.16 -24.85 5.37
C GLY A 160 -21.88 -24.79 4.02
N ASP A 161 -21.39 -24.02 3.04
CA ASP A 161 -21.93 -24.06 1.68
C ASP A 161 -21.64 -25.42 1.02
N PRO A 162 -22.59 -25.96 0.23
CA PRO A 162 -22.37 -27.20 -0.52
C PRO A 162 -21.24 -26.99 -1.54
N ARG A 163 -20.44 -28.05 -1.73
CA ARG A 163 -19.33 -28.09 -2.70
C ARG A 163 -19.82 -28.13 -4.14
#